data_AF-A0A4U8UP36-F1
#
_entry.id   AF-A0A4U8UP36-F1
#
_cell.length_a   1.000
_cell.length_b   1.000
_cell.length_c   1.000
_cell.angle_alpha   90.00
_cell.angle_beta   90.00
_cell.angle_gamma   90.00
#
_symmetry.space_group_name_H-M   'P 1'
#
loop_
_entity.id
_entity.type
_entity.pdbx_description
1 polymer ?
#
loop_
_entity_poly.entity_id
_entity_poly.type
_entity_poly.pdbx_seq_one_letter_code
_entity_poly.pdbx_strand_id
1 'polypeptide(L)'
;MYKTGITSHLEIFECKGKAISVQSMPLTEPFISFAWDPNTDKFCVLVGNDNKATPQIYRLDTSKHIPQLVSKLDAGVKLNHIAFAPIGGWLVVGSMESTNGNIFFIDTNKSEPTRTNCAEHTGFNRGYWDPTGRYFVSCIVATNRSTVDCGYRLYTFQGRELFRKNLDRMTQFKWRPRPPVKLSDAKVKEIRKNMKTTSQKFEEEDKRERGKASKEVIEKRRKIMVREANLADYEKQRDERGFDSDAAIPESEFVDEHIQVPLTTEQIKLEDENKENEE
;
A
#
# COMPACT_ATOMS: atom_id res chain seq x y z
N MET A 1 -6.72 43.61 15.73
CA MET A 1 -6.36 43.89 14.33
C MET A 1 -6.44 42.56 13.58
N TYR A 2 -7.58 42.26 12.93
CA TYR A 2 -7.74 41.02 12.18
C TYR A 2 -6.79 41.07 10.99
N LYS A 3 -5.76 40.22 10.98
CA LYS A 3 -4.96 40.04 9.76
C LYS A 3 -5.94 39.61 8.67
N THR A 4 -6.01 40.42 7.62
CA THR A 4 -6.64 40.07 6.35
C THR A 4 -6.23 38.65 5.96
N GLY A 5 -7.22 37.83 5.62
CA GLY A 5 -7.04 36.39 5.42
C GLY A 5 -5.91 36.10 4.44
N ILE A 6 -5.05 35.14 4.79
CA ILE A 6 -3.99 34.66 3.90
C ILE A 6 -4.68 34.09 2.65
N THR A 7 -4.42 34.69 1.50
CA THR A 7 -4.81 34.13 0.20
C THR A 7 -3.70 33.23 -0.29
N SER A 8 -4.06 32.12 -0.94
CA SER A 8 -3.11 31.18 -1.53
C SER A 8 -3.38 31.07 -3.02
N HIS A 9 -2.31 30.99 -3.81
CA HIS A 9 -2.37 30.85 -5.25
C HIS A 9 -1.51 29.66 -5.66
N LEU A 10 -1.96 28.93 -6.69
CA LEU A 10 -1.18 27.89 -7.33
C LEU A 10 -0.72 28.38 -8.70
N GLU A 11 0.59 28.33 -8.93
CA GLU A 11 1.20 28.62 -10.24
C GLU A 11 1.79 27.33 -10.80
N ILE A 12 1.36 26.94 -11.99
CA ILE A 12 1.77 25.70 -12.65
C ILE A 12 2.51 26.09 -13.94
N PHE A 13 3.76 25.66 -14.03
CA PHE A 13 4.66 25.94 -15.15
C PHE A 13 4.72 24.73 -16.06
N GLU A 14 4.34 24.88 -17.32
CA GLU A 14 4.47 23.83 -18.33
C GLU A 14 5.82 23.92 -19.03
N CYS A 15 6.76 23.06 -18.63
CA CYS A 15 8.14 23.10 -19.12
C CYS A 15 8.41 22.18 -20.33
N LYS A 16 7.39 21.47 -20.85
CA LYS A 16 7.55 20.54 -21.99
C LYS A 16 7.58 21.26 -23.35
N GLY A 17 6.97 22.44 -23.44
CA GLY A 17 6.91 23.24 -24.66
C GLY A 17 8.18 24.06 -24.91
N LYS A 18 8.31 24.64 -26.11
CA LYS A 18 9.43 25.56 -26.44
C LYS A 18 9.41 26.84 -25.59
N ALA A 19 8.23 27.31 -25.21
CA ALA A 19 8.03 28.41 -24.29
C ALA A 19 7.38 27.87 -23.01
N ILE A 20 7.80 28.42 -21.86
CA ILE A 20 7.22 28.07 -20.56
C ILE A 20 5.86 28.77 -20.47
N SER A 21 4.78 27.99 -20.51
CA SER A 21 3.43 28.50 -20.25
C SER A 21 3.18 28.48 -18.74
N VAL A 22 2.39 29.44 -18.24
CA VAL A 22 2.02 29.54 -16.82
C VAL A 22 0.52 29.52 -16.68
N GLN A 23 0.01 28.60 -15.87
CA GLN A 23 -1.39 28.57 -15.45
C GLN A 23 -1.46 29.03 -13.99
N SER A 24 -2.27 30.05 -13.72
CA SER A 24 -2.48 30.59 -12.37
C SER A 24 -3.89 30.29 -11.88
N MET A 25 -4.01 29.81 -10.66
CA MET A 25 -5.28 29.45 -10.04
C MET A 25 -5.32 29.94 -8.58
N PRO A 26 -6.20 30.90 -8.22
CA PRO A 26 -6.42 31.26 -6.83
C PRO A 26 -7.12 30.13 -6.08
N LEU A 27 -6.71 29.88 -4.84
CA LEU A 27 -7.36 28.93 -3.95
C LEU A 27 -8.43 29.64 -3.13
N THR A 28 -9.63 29.04 -3.05
CA THR A 28 -10.78 29.60 -2.33
C THR A 28 -10.65 29.48 -0.81
N GLU A 29 -9.81 28.55 -0.34
CA GLU A 29 -9.58 28.23 1.06
C GLU A 29 -8.06 28.12 1.31
N PRO A 30 -7.60 28.20 2.57
CA PRO A 30 -6.18 28.11 2.89
C PRO A 30 -5.56 26.80 2.39
N PHE A 31 -4.34 26.88 1.85
CA PHE A 31 -3.58 25.73 1.38
C PHE A 31 -3.12 24.83 2.55
N ILE A 32 -3.21 23.50 2.38
CA ILE A 32 -2.71 22.51 3.35
C ILE A 32 -1.63 21.62 2.71
N SER A 33 -1.95 20.97 1.59
CA SER A 33 -1.04 19.99 0.95
C SER A 33 -1.30 19.90 -0.56
N PHE A 34 -0.30 19.45 -1.31
CA PHE A 34 -0.35 19.29 -2.76
C PHE A 34 0.33 17.97 -3.18
N ALA A 35 -0.20 17.28 -4.19
CA ALA A 35 0.49 16.14 -4.81
C ALA A 35 0.09 15.96 -6.29
N TRP A 36 1.06 15.60 -7.13
CA TRP A 36 0.84 15.17 -8.51
C TRP A 36 0.50 13.68 -8.58
N ASP A 37 -0.38 13.30 -9.49
CA ASP A 37 -0.44 11.92 -9.96
C ASP A 37 0.81 11.64 -10.81
N PRO A 38 1.63 10.63 -10.49
CA PRO A 38 2.91 10.42 -11.15
C PRO A 38 2.80 10.03 -12.63
N ASN A 39 1.64 9.52 -13.08
CA ASN A 39 1.49 8.96 -14.43
C ASN A 39 0.41 9.67 -15.26
N THR A 40 -0.21 10.74 -14.74
CA THR A 40 -1.23 11.50 -15.46
C THR A 40 -1.08 12.99 -15.22
N ASP A 41 -1.80 13.81 -16.00
CA ASP A 41 -1.82 15.27 -15.80
C ASP A 41 -2.80 15.72 -14.69
N LYS A 42 -3.11 14.83 -13.74
CA LYS A 42 -3.96 15.12 -12.58
C LYS A 42 -3.12 15.50 -11.37
N PHE A 43 -3.69 16.32 -10.51
CA PHE A 43 -3.13 16.62 -9.19
C PHE A 43 -4.23 16.80 -8.16
N CYS A 44 -3.86 16.68 -6.89
CA CYS A 44 -4.75 16.95 -5.77
C CYS A 44 -4.21 18.10 -4.93
N VAL A 45 -5.09 19.03 -4.59
CA VAL A 45 -4.85 20.09 -3.61
C VAL A 45 -5.75 19.83 -2.41
N LEU A 46 -5.19 19.87 -1.21
CA LEU A 46 -5.96 19.87 0.03
C LEU A 46 -6.01 21.30 0.53
N VAL A 47 -7.23 21.81 0.69
CA VAL A 47 -7.51 23.18 1.15
C VAL A 47 -8.47 23.16 2.32
N GLY A 48 -8.42 24.17 3.18
CA GLY A 48 -9.35 24.34 4.30
C GLY A 48 -8.63 24.62 5.61
N ASN A 49 -9.11 24.02 6.69
CA ASN A 49 -8.53 24.15 8.03
C ASN A 49 -8.65 22.84 8.82
N ASP A 50 -8.19 22.84 10.07
CA ASP A 50 -8.21 21.67 10.96
C ASP A 50 -9.60 21.07 11.17
N ASN A 51 -10.66 21.86 11.12
CA ASN A 51 -12.03 21.37 11.30
C ASN A 51 -12.61 20.78 10.01
N LYS A 52 -12.25 21.37 8.87
CA LYS A 52 -12.78 21.01 7.56
C LYS A 52 -11.71 21.22 6.50
N ALA A 53 -11.07 20.14 6.10
CA ALA A 53 -10.11 20.09 5.01
C ALA A 53 -10.73 19.31 3.84
N THR A 54 -10.69 19.88 2.65
CA THR A 54 -11.36 19.37 1.44
C THR A 54 -10.33 19.00 0.37
N PRO A 55 -10.25 17.73 -0.05
CA PRO A 55 -9.43 17.34 -1.18
C PRO A 55 -10.11 17.73 -2.50
N GLN A 56 -9.38 18.43 -3.37
CA GLN A 56 -9.83 18.88 -4.68
C GLN A 56 -8.89 18.32 -5.74
N ILE A 57 -9.45 17.54 -6.68
CA ILE A 57 -8.70 16.92 -7.75
C ILE A 57 -8.88 17.73 -9.02
N TYR A 58 -7.77 18.16 -9.60
CA TYR A 58 -7.70 18.92 -10.84
C TYR A 58 -7.02 18.11 -11.93
N ARG A 59 -7.24 18.51 -13.18
CA ARG A 59 -6.54 18.02 -14.37
C ARG A 59 -6.05 19.19 -15.19
N LEU A 60 -4.81 19.10 -15.65
CA LEU A 60 -4.30 20.04 -16.64
C LEU A 60 -4.87 19.71 -18.02
N ASP A 61 -5.27 20.75 -18.72
CA ASP A 61 -5.69 20.68 -20.10
C ASP A 61 -4.90 21.77 -20.84
N THR A 62 -3.97 21.37 -21.72
CA THR A 62 -3.10 22.30 -22.45
C THR A 62 -3.90 23.26 -23.35
N SER A 63 -5.16 22.93 -23.69
CA SER A 63 -6.03 23.84 -24.42
C SER A 63 -6.61 24.98 -23.57
N LYS A 64 -6.48 24.90 -22.24
CA LYS A 64 -7.07 25.84 -21.29
C LYS A 64 -6.00 26.53 -20.46
N HIS A 65 -6.25 27.78 -20.09
CA HIS A 65 -5.34 28.59 -19.28
C HIS A 65 -5.45 28.35 -17.78
N ILE A 66 -6.42 27.53 -17.33
CA ILE A 66 -6.70 27.27 -15.92
C ILE A 66 -6.88 25.76 -15.72
N PRO A 67 -6.30 25.16 -14.67
CA PRO A 67 -6.54 23.77 -14.32
C PRO A 67 -8.02 23.48 -14.12
N GLN A 68 -8.49 22.36 -14.64
CA GLN A 68 -9.90 22.02 -14.60
C GLN A 68 -10.19 21.20 -13.35
N LEU A 69 -11.13 21.66 -12.52
CA LEU A 69 -11.60 20.89 -11.38
C LEU A 69 -12.35 19.65 -11.89
N VAL A 70 -11.86 18.47 -11.51
CA VAL A 70 -12.45 17.18 -11.89
C VAL A 70 -13.43 16.71 -10.80
N SER A 71 -13.04 16.84 -9.54
CA SER A 71 -13.88 16.44 -8.42
C SER A 71 -13.48 17.18 -7.14
N LYS A 72 -14.50 17.48 -6.33
CA LYS A 72 -14.37 17.99 -4.98
C LYS A 72 -14.88 16.90 -4.04
N LEU A 73 -13.99 16.28 -3.27
CA LEU A 73 -14.32 15.16 -2.41
C LEU A 73 -14.90 15.63 -1.06
N ASP A 74 -15.52 14.71 -0.33
CA ASP A 74 -16.02 14.97 1.02
C ASP A 74 -14.90 15.52 1.91
N ALA A 75 -15.21 16.59 2.64
CA ALA A 75 -14.28 17.16 3.60
C ALA A 75 -14.07 16.22 4.78
N GLY A 76 -12.85 16.23 5.32
CA GLY A 76 -12.48 15.49 6.53
C GLY A 76 -11.91 16.39 7.61
N VAL A 77 -11.90 15.89 8.83
CA VAL A 77 -11.36 16.57 10.01
C VAL A 77 -9.86 16.32 10.09
N LYS A 78 -9.07 17.39 10.26
CA LYS A 78 -7.60 17.35 10.40
C LYS A 78 -6.88 16.58 9.29
N LEU A 79 -7.41 16.55 8.07
CA LEU A 79 -6.66 16.00 6.94
C LEU A 79 -5.47 16.94 6.67
N ASN A 80 -4.28 16.37 6.54
CA ASN A 80 -3.05 17.15 6.38
C ASN A 80 -2.02 16.50 5.44
N HIS A 81 -2.27 15.27 4.98
CA HIS A 81 -1.33 14.53 4.14
C HIS A 81 -2.02 14.00 2.89
N ILE A 82 -1.40 14.16 1.73
CA ILE A 82 -1.83 13.58 0.46
C ILE A 82 -0.70 12.76 -0.15
N ALA A 83 -0.99 11.58 -0.67
CA ALA A 83 -0.03 10.81 -1.46
C ALA A 83 -0.72 10.00 -2.57
N PHE A 84 -0.30 10.21 -3.81
CA PHE A 84 -0.65 9.33 -4.93
C PHE A 84 0.17 8.04 -4.90
N ALA A 85 -0.44 6.95 -5.33
CA ALA A 85 0.26 5.70 -5.56
C ALA A 85 1.30 5.86 -6.69
N PRO A 86 2.48 5.22 -6.63
CA PRO A 86 3.48 5.28 -7.70
C PRO A 86 2.98 4.84 -9.08
N ILE A 87 1.98 3.96 -9.12
CA ILE A 87 1.32 3.52 -10.37
C ILE A 87 0.29 4.53 -10.88
N GLY A 88 0.00 5.60 -10.14
CA GLY A 88 -1.05 6.56 -10.43
C GLY A 88 -2.45 5.99 -10.18
N GLY A 89 -3.49 6.78 -10.41
CA GLY A 89 -4.88 6.30 -10.35
C GLY A 89 -5.45 6.06 -8.95
N TRP A 90 -4.61 6.01 -7.92
CA TRP A 90 -5.00 5.85 -6.52
C TRP A 90 -4.40 6.95 -5.67
N LEU A 91 -5.23 7.50 -4.78
CA LEU A 91 -4.87 8.60 -3.90
C LEU A 91 -5.23 8.25 -2.45
N VAL A 92 -4.30 8.52 -1.54
CA VAL A 92 -4.55 8.53 -0.11
C VAL A 92 -4.55 9.96 0.42
N VAL A 93 -5.57 10.31 1.20
CA VAL A 93 -5.61 11.54 1.99
C VAL A 93 -5.79 11.18 3.45
N GLY A 94 -4.91 11.65 4.32
CA GLY A 94 -4.84 11.20 5.72
C GLY A 94 -4.79 12.34 6.73
N SER A 95 -5.32 12.05 7.92
CA SER A 95 -5.19 12.87 9.13
C SER A 95 -4.02 12.37 9.98
N MET A 96 -2.78 12.66 9.56
CA MET A 96 -1.58 12.27 10.30
C MET A 96 -1.48 13.02 11.63
N GLU A 97 -0.90 12.37 12.64
CA GLU A 97 -0.68 12.92 13.99
C GLU A 97 -1.99 13.43 14.64
N SER A 98 -3.13 12.86 14.22
CA SER A 98 -4.47 13.20 14.72
C SER A 98 -5.07 12.05 15.52
N THR A 99 -5.87 12.39 16.53
CA THR A 99 -6.67 11.44 17.32
C THR A 99 -7.74 10.74 16.47
N ASN A 100 -8.18 11.37 15.38
CA ASN A 100 -9.15 10.74 14.48
C ASN A 100 -8.46 9.70 13.58
N GLY A 101 -7.22 9.97 13.13
CA GLY A 101 -6.45 9.01 12.32
C GLY A 101 -7.12 8.54 11.02
N ASN A 102 -8.04 9.34 10.45
CA ASN A 102 -8.76 8.95 9.23
C ASN A 102 -7.82 8.87 8.03
N ILE A 103 -8.03 7.86 7.17
CA ILE A 103 -7.30 7.62 5.93
C ILE A 103 -8.33 7.36 4.84
N PHE A 104 -8.46 8.30 3.91
CA PHE A 104 -9.34 8.19 2.75
C PHE A 104 -8.60 7.53 1.60
N PHE A 105 -9.19 6.48 1.04
CA PHE A 105 -8.73 5.83 -0.18
C PHE A 105 -9.63 6.25 -1.33
N ILE A 106 -9.04 6.80 -2.38
CA ILE A 106 -9.75 7.45 -3.48
C ILE A 106 -9.27 6.85 -4.81
N ASP A 107 -10.23 6.42 -5.62
CA ASP A 107 -10.00 6.01 -7.00
C ASP A 107 -10.08 7.25 -7.90
N THR A 108 -8.97 7.57 -8.58
CA THR A 108 -8.88 8.70 -9.51
C THR A 108 -8.90 8.26 -10.97
N ASN A 109 -9.06 6.96 -11.28
CA ASN A 109 -9.08 6.46 -12.66
C ASN A 109 -10.37 6.82 -13.40
N LYS A 110 -11.48 6.89 -12.67
CA LYS A 110 -12.80 7.23 -13.21
C LYS A 110 -12.87 8.69 -13.68
N SER A 111 -13.89 8.99 -14.48
CA SER A 111 -14.21 10.37 -14.89
C SER A 111 -14.46 11.25 -13.67
N GLU A 112 -15.21 10.72 -12.71
CA GLU A 112 -15.44 11.31 -11.39
C GLU A 112 -14.67 10.52 -10.34
N PRO A 113 -13.59 11.10 -9.77
CA PRO A 113 -12.90 10.51 -8.63
C PRO A 113 -13.83 10.29 -7.44
N THR A 114 -13.76 9.12 -6.83
CA THR A 114 -14.64 8.71 -5.72
C THR A 114 -13.84 8.12 -4.57
N ARG A 115 -14.24 8.42 -3.33
CA ARG A 115 -13.73 7.72 -2.14
C ARG A 115 -14.25 6.29 -2.15
N THR A 116 -13.34 5.32 -2.22
CA THR A 116 -13.69 3.89 -2.18
C THR A 116 -13.81 3.38 -0.74
N ASN A 117 -12.99 3.91 0.17
CA ASN A 117 -13.00 3.48 1.56
C ASN A 117 -12.43 4.56 2.50
N CYS A 118 -12.73 4.42 3.79
CA CYS A 118 -12.19 5.21 4.88
C CYS A 118 -11.71 4.24 5.97
N ALA A 119 -10.39 4.22 6.21
CA ALA A 119 -9.81 3.47 7.32
C ALA A 119 -9.45 4.41 8.47
N GLU A 120 -9.35 3.86 9.68
CA GLU A 120 -8.98 4.61 10.88
C GLU A 120 -7.71 4.00 11.48
N HIS A 121 -6.67 4.82 11.65
CA HIS A 121 -5.43 4.47 12.35
C HIS A 121 -5.03 5.63 13.28
N THR A 122 -5.71 5.75 14.42
CA THR A 122 -5.44 6.79 15.43
C THR A 122 -3.96 6.96 15.72
N GLY A 123 -3.47 8.20 15.65
CA GLY A 123 -2.09 8.53 16.01
C GLY A 123 -1.02 8.18 14.96
N PHE A 124 -1.39 7.62 13.79
CA PHE A 124 -0.42 7.36 12.73
C PHE A 124 0.29 8.65 12.29
N ASN A 125 1.61 8.58 12.12
CA ASN A 125 2.44 9.74 11.81
C ASN A 125 3.25 9.57 10.53
N ARG A 126 3.27 8.37 9.93
CA ARG A 126 3.92 8.11 8.65
C ARG A 126 3.04 7.24 7.77
N GLY A 127 3.16 7.41 6.46
CA GLY A 127 2.38 6.69 5.46
C GLY A 127 3.19 6.48 4.20
N TYR A 128 3.17 5.27 3.64
CA TYR A 128 4.01 4.89 2.49
C TYR A 128 3.27 3.97 1.54
N TRP A 129 3.26 4.36 0.26
CA TRP A 129 2.91 3.45 -0.82
C TRP A 129 4.06 2.48 -1.11
N ASP A 130 3.72 1.24 -1.42
CA ASP A 130 4.69 0.30 -1.96
C ASP A 130 5.10 0.73 -3.39
N PRO A 131 6.29 0.33 -3.88
CA PRO A 131 6.76 0.72 -5.21
C PRO A 131 5.84 0.33 -6.37
N THR A 132 4.97 -0.67 -6.19
CA THR A 132 3.98 -1.09 -7.21
C THR A 132 2.66 -0.35 -7.12
N GLY A 133 2.41 0.42 -6.05
CA GLY A 133 1.16 1.15 -5.82
C GLY A 133 -0.05 0.27 -5.49
N ARG A 134 0.16 -1.00 -5.15
CA ARG A 134 -0.91 -1.95 -4.78
C ARG A 134 -1.23 -1.94 -3.29
N TYR A 135 -0.29 -1.47 -2.48
CA TYR A 135 -0.39 -1.48 -1.03
C TYR A 135 0.00 -0.12 -0.46
N PHE A 136 -0.75 0.28 0.55
CA PHE A 136 -0.44 1.44 1.37
C PHE A 136 -0.21 0.98 2.80
N VAL A 137 0.79 1.55 3.47
CA VAL A 137 1.03 1.32 4.89
C VAL A 137 0.88 2.63 5.63
N SER A 138 0.16 2.60 6.74
CA SER A 138 0.23 3.65 7.76
C SER A 138 0.96 3.14 9.00
N CYS A 139 1.77 4.01 9.58
CA CYS A 139 2.72 3.68 10.64
C CYS A 139 2.59 4.66 11.81
N ILE A 140 2.74 4.13 13.00
CA ILE A 140 3.06 4.88 14.21
C ILE A 140 4.54 4.60 14.49
N VAL A 141 5.39 5.57 14.12
CA VAL A 141 6.82 5.53 14.39
C VAL A 141 7.09 6.24 15.72
N ALA A 142 7.97 5.67 16.54
CA ALA A 142 8.44 6.25 17.78
C ALA A 142 9.08 7.63 17.52
N THR A 143 8.60 8.64 18.22
CA THR A 143 9.14 10.00 18.22
C THR A 143 9.58 10.40 19.62
N ASN A 144 10.24 11.54 19.77
CA ASN A 144 10.56 12.09 21.09
C ASN A 144 9.31 12.41 21.93
N ARG A 145 8.12 12.51 21.30
CA ARG A 145 6.86 12.88 21.98
C ARG A 145 5.99 11.68 22.32
N SER A 146 6.10 10.59 21.56
CA SER A 146 5.29 9.39 21.74
C SER A 146 6.06 8.16 21.28
N THR A 147 6.15 7.18 22.17
CA THR A 147 6.75 5.86 21.95
C THR A 147 5.76 4.71 22.20
N VAL A 148 4.50 5.04 22.48
CA VAL A 148 3.43 4.06 22.74
C VAL A 148 2.72 3.68 21.44
N ASP A 149 2.11 2.50 21.43
CA ASP A 149 1.31 1.97 20.32
C ASP A 149 2.01 2.01 18.95
N CYS A 150 3.33 1.91 18.96
CA CYS A 150 4.11 1.86 17.73
C CYS A 150 3.76 0.61 16.93
N GLY A 151 3.90 0.71 15.59
CA GLY A 151 3.50 -0.37 14.70
C GLY A 151 3.00 0.12 13.36
N TYR A 152 2.54 -0.81 12.54
CA TYR A 152 2.04 -0.50 11.20
C TYR A 152 0.81 -1.30 10.83
N ARG A 153 0.02 -0.72 9.94
CA ARG A 153 -1.15 -1.34 9.30
C ARG A 153 -0.97 -1.31 7.80
N LEU A 154 -1.18 -2.46 7.17
CA LEU A 154 -1.07 -2.67 5.73
C LEU A 154 -2.46 -2.71 5.12
N TYR A 155 -2.66 -1.91 4.07
CA TYR A 155 -3.90 -1.82 3.32
C TYR A 155 -3.65 -2.18 1.87
N THR A 156 -4.68 -2.72 1.22
CA THR A 156 -4.79 -2.66 -0.24
C THR A 156 -4.95 -1.22 -0.71
N PHE A 157 -4.68 -0.94 -1.99
CA PHE A 157 -4.94 0.36 -2.61
C PHE A 157 -6.40 0.83 -2.49
N GLN A 158 -7.35 -0.08 -2.28
CA GLN A 158 -8.78 0.23 -2.07
C GLN A 158 -9.13 0.53 -0.61
N GLY A 159 -8.19 0.36 0.32
CA GLY A 159 -8.37 0.62 1.75
C GLY A 159 -8.78 -0.57 2.61
N ARG A 160 -8.84 -1.79 2.07
CA ARG A 160 -9.02 -3.00 2.89
C ARG A 160 -7.76 -3.29 3.69
N GLU A 161 -7.86 -3.34 5.02
CA GLU A 161 -6.78 -3.78 5.91
C GLU A 161 -6.45 -5.26 5.66
N LEU A 162 -5.17 -5.56 5.48
CA LEU A 162 -4.65 -6.91 5.23
C LEU A 162 -3.90 -7.45 6.44
N PHE A 163 -3.18 -6.58 7.14
CA PHE A 163 -2.30 -6.97 8.22
C PHE A 163 -2.05 -5.80 9.17
N ARG A 164 -1.85 -6.13 10.45
CA ARG A 164 -1.51 -5.18 11.50
C ARG A 164 -0.44 -5.81 12.37
N LYS A 165 0.60 -5.03 12.69
CA LYS A 165 1.65 -5.43 13.63
C LYS A 165 1.98 -4.29 14.56
N ASN A 166 1.80 -4.55 15.85
CA ASN A 166 2.28 -3.69 16.92
C ASN A 166 3.75 -4.02 17.20
N LEU A 167 4.53 -3.00 17.54
CA LEU A 167 5.96 -3.06 17.81
C LEU A 167 6.26 -2.08 18.94
N ASP A 168 7.07 -2.45 19.92
CA ASP A 168 7.31 -1.59 21.09
C ASP A 168 7.94 -0.25 20.71
N ARG A 169 8.93 -0.25 19.82
CA ARG A 169 9.67 0.96 19.44
C ARG A 169 10.05 0.96 17.96
N MET A 170 9.05 1.03 17.08
CA MET A 170 9.30 1.12 15.64
C MET A 170 9.91 2.48 15.29
N THR A 171 11.15 2.50 14.79
CA THR A 171 11.85 3.74 14.42
C THR A 171 11.71 4.11 12.94
N GLN A 172 11.52 3.12 12.07
CA GLN A 172 11.43 3.34 10.64
C GLN A 172 10.60 2.24 9.98
N PHE A 173 9.87 2.65 8.94
CA PHE A 173 9.31 1.74 7.94
C PHE A 173 9.79 2.17 6.55
N LYS A 174 10.27 1.22 5.75
CA LYS A 174 10.68 1.43 4.36
C LYS A 174 10.28 0.21 3.55
N TRP A 175 9.62 0.44 2.42
CA TRP A 175 9.50 -0.59 1.40
C TRP A 175 10.86 -0.84 0.75
N ARG A 176 11.18 -2.11 0.50
CA ARG A 176 12.34 -2.45 -0.33
C ARG A 176 12.09 -1.92 -1.75
N PRO A 177 12.96 -1.05 -2.30
CA PRO A 177 12.81 -0.58 -3.67
C PRO A 177 12.82 -1.75 -4.65
N ARG A 178 11.97 -1.70 -5.68
CA ARG A 178 11.93 -2.69 -6.75
C ARG A 178 12.75 -2.16 -7.93
N PRO A 179 13.86 -2.80 -8.32
CA PRO A 179 14.62 -2.40 -9.50
C PRO A 179 13.73 -2.40 -10.76
N PRO A 180 14.03 -1.53 -11.75
CA PRO A 180 13.32 -1.55 -13.03
C PRO A 180 13.41 -2.93 -13.67
N VAL A 181 12.27 -3.46 -14.11
CA VAL A 181 12.24 -4.71 -14.87
C VAL A 181 12.71 -4.39 -16.28
N LYS A 182 13.83 -4.99 -16.71
CA LYS A 182 14.28 -4.94 -18.10
C LYS A 182 13.42 -5.89 -18.92
N LEU A 183 12.33 -5.40 -19.49
CA LEU A 183 11.56 -6.13 -20.52
C LEU A 183 11.70 -5.37 -21.83
N SER A 184 11.82 -6.09 -22.94
CA SER A 184 11.76 -5.47 -24.26
C SER A 184 10.38 -4.84 -24.49
N ASP A 185 10.33 -3.73 -25.23
CA ASP A 185 9.07 -3.06 -25.56
C ASP A 185 8.09 -3.99 -26.30
N ALA A 186 8.62 -4.91 -27.11
CA ALA A 186 7.85 -5.95 -27.77
C ALA A 186 7.14 -6.85 -26.75
N LYS A 187 7.85 -7.31 -25.71
CA LYS A 187 7.27 -8.16 -24.67
C LYS A 187 6.25 -7.41 -23.82
N VAL A 188 6.50 -6.14 -23.51
CA VAL A 188 5.53 -5.29 -22.80
C VAL A 188 4.23 -5.14 -23.61
N LYS A 189 4.33 -4.92 -24.92
CA LYS A 189 3.17 -4.84 -25.82
C LYS A 189 2.42 -6.17 -25.89
N GLU A 190 3.13 -7.29 -26.00
CA GLU A 190 2.54 -8.64 -26.00
C GLU A 190 1.77 -8.92 -24.70
N ILE A 191 2.39 -8.64 -23.54
CA ILE A 191 1.74 -8.79 -22.23
C ILE A 191 0.49 -7.91 -22.15
N ARG A 192 0.58 -6.64 -22.57
CA ARG A 192 -0.57 -5.72 -22.61
C ARG A 192 -1.71 -6.23 -23.50
N LYS A 193 -1.39 -6.86 -24.63
CA LYS A 193 -2.39 -7.46 -25.53
C LYS A 193 -3.06 -8.70 -24.91
N ASN A 194 -2.28 -9.51 -24.20
CA ASN A 194 -2.73 -10.78 -23.61
C ASN A 194 -3.11 -10.67 -22.12
N MET A 195 -3.33 -9.44 -21.59
CA MET A 195 -3.53 -9.20 -20.15
C MET A 195 -4.61 -10.08 -19.53
N LYS A 196 -5.74 -10.30 -20.22
CA LYS A 196 -6.83 -11.12 -19.69
C LYS A 196 -6.39 -12.57 -19.45
N THR A 197 -5.74 -13.17 -20.45
CA THR A 197 -5.24 -14.54 -20.38
C THR A 197 -4.13 -14.68 -19.35
N THR A 198 -3.18 -13.74 -19.35
CA THR A 198 -2.07 -13.71 -18.38
C THR A 198 -2.60 -13.55 -16.95
N SER A 199 -3.59 -12.68 -16.74
CA SER A 199 -4.24 -12.47 -15.43
C SER A 199 -4.94 -13.73 -14.93
N GLN A 200 -5.73 -14.39 -15.79
CA GLN A 200 -6.41 -15.64 -15.43
C GLN A 200 -5.40 -16.72 -15.05
N LYS A 201 -4.31 -16.86 -15.80
CA LYS A 201 -3.27 -17.84 -15.52
C LYS A 201 -2.62 -17.62 -14.15
N PHE A 202 -2.31 -16.37 -13.80
CA PHE A 202 -1.76 -16.03 -12.48
C PHE A 202 -2.79 -16.20 -11.35
N GLU A 203 -4.06 -15.85 -11.58
CA GLU A 203 -5.12 -16.06 -10.58
C GLU A 203 -5.35 -17.55 -10.27
N GLU A 204 -5.34 -18.40 -11.30
CA GLU A 204 -5.45 -19.85 -11.15
C GLU A 204 -4.27 -20.43 -10.38
N GLU A 205 -3.05 -19.98 -10.70
CA GLU A 205 -1.83 -20.38 -10.01
C GLU A 205 -1.82 -19.94 -8.54
N ASP A 206 -2.14 -18.67 -8.26
CA ASP A 206 -2.26 -18.14 -6.90
C ASP A 206 -3.34 -18.88 -6.09
N LYS A 207 -4.47 -19.21 -6.72
CA LYS A 207 -5.55 -19.98 -6.08
C LYS A 207 -5.10 -21.40 -5.75
N ARG A 208 -4.35 -22.04 -6.64
CA ARG A 208 -3.78 -23.38 -6.45
C ARG A 208 -2.78 -23.40 -5.29
N GLU A 209 -1.86 -22.43 -5.25
CA GLU A 209 -0.85 -22.34 -4.18
C GLU A 209 -1.49 -22.01 -2.83
N ARG A 210 -2.46 -21.09 -2.78
CA ARG A 210 -3.23 -20.82 -1.55
C ARG A 210 -3.94 -22.08 -1.05
N GLY A 211 -4.53 -22.86 -1.96
CA GLY A 211 -5.17 -24.13 -1.64
C GLY A 211 -4.22 -25.17 -1.05
N LYS A 212 -2.99 -25.29 -1.57
CA LYS A 212 -1.96 -26.17 -1.02
C LYS A 212 -1.52 -25.74 0.38
N ALA A 213 -1.20 -24.46 0.56
CA ALA A 213 -0.79 -23.91 1.85
C ALA A 213 -1.87 -24.11 2.93
N SER A 214 -3.15 -23.88 2.60
CA SER A 214 -4.25 -24.13 3.53
C SER A 214 -4.40 -25.61 3.89
N LYS A 215 -4.24 -26.53 2.93
CA LYS A 215 -4.31 -27.97 3.20
C LYS A 215 -3.19 -28.44 4.12
N GLU A 216 -1.95 -27.98 3.91
CA GLU A 216 -0.82 -28.38 4.74
C GLU A 216 -1.00 -27.90 6.19
N VAL A 217 -1.45 -26.65 6.38
CA VAL A 217 -1.74 -26.10 7.71
C VAL A 217 -2.89 -26.85 8.39
N ILE A 218 -3.98 -27.14 7.66
CA ILE A 218 -5.12 -27.89 8.19
C ILE A 218 -4.71 -29.32 8.56
N GLU A 219 -3.89 -29.99 7.75
CA GLU A 219 -3.40 -31.35 8.03
C GLU A 219 -2.49 -31.37 9.26
N LYS A 220 -1.61 -30.37 9.42
CA LYS A 220 -0.78 -30.22 10.63
C LYS A 220 -1.64 -29.96 11.87
N ARG A 221 -2.63 -29.06 11.80
CA ARG A 221 -3.60 -28.82 12.88
C ARG A 221 -4.40 -30.08 13.22
N ARG A 222 -4.83 -30.86 12.22
CA ARG A 222 -5.53 -32.14 12.43
C ARG A 222 -4.64 -33.14 13.15
N LYS A 223 -3.36 -33.25 12.77
CA LYS A 223 -2.40 -34.15 13.42
C LYS A 223 -2.13 -33.76 14.87
N ILE A 224 -1.99 -32.48 15.18
CA ILE A 224 -1.82 -31.98 16.55
C ILE A 224 -3.07 -32.28 17.38
N MET A 225 -4.25 -31.94 16.87
CA MET A 225 -5.52 -32.19 17.56
C MET A 225 -5.78 -33.68 17.83
N VAL A 226 -5.44 -34.56 16.86
CA VAL A 226 -5.53 -36.02 17.05
C VAL A 226 -4.49 -36.51 18.07
N ARG A 227 -3.28 -35.93 18.08
CA ARG A 227 -2.24 -36.27 19.07
C ARG A 227 -2.65 -35.84 20.48
N GLU A 228 -3.21 -34.65 20.64
CA GLU A 228 -3.75 -34.14 21.92
C GLU A 228 -4.97 -34.96 22.40
N ALA A 229 -5.89 -35.31 21.50
CA ALA A 229 -7.06 -36.11 21.85
C ALA A 229 -6.70 -37.54 22.29
N ASN A 230 -5.65 -38.11 21.69
CA ASN A 230 -5.16 -39.45 22.01
C ASN A 230 -4.06 -39.44 23.10
N LEU A 231 -3.76 -38.29 23.70
CA LEU A 231 -2.65 -38.12 24.65
C LEU A 231 -2.76 -39.08 25.84
N ALA A 232 -3.97 -39.27 26.38
CA ALA A 232 -4.22 -40.19 27.49
C ALA A 232 -3.95 -41.67 27.15
N ASP A 233 -4.23 -42.08 25.90
CA ASP A 233 -3.92 -43.43 25.43
C ASP A 233 -2.43 -43.60 25.13
N TYR A 234 -1.76 -42.55 24.65
CA TYR A 234 -0.30 -42.51 24.51
C TYR A 234 0.40 -42.59 25.87
N GLU A 235 -0.09 -41.88 26.88
CA GLU A 235 0.44 -41.92 28.26
C GLU A 235 0.29 -43.31 28.88
N LYS A 236 -0.88 -43.95 28.76
CA LYS A 236 -1.08 -45.34 29.20
C LYS A 236 -0.13 -46.32 28.52
N GLN A 237 0.03 -46.23 27.20
CA GLN A 237 0.97 -47.08 26.45
C GLN A 237 2.43 -46.80 26.82
N ARG A 238 2.75 -45.59 27.29
CA ARG A 238 4.09 -45.21 27.74
C ARG A 238 4.41 -45.84 29.10
N ASP A 239 3.44 -45.82 30.02
CA ASP A 239 3.55 -46.47 31.34
C ASP A 239 3.67 -48.00 31.22
N GLU A 240 2.97 -48.60 30.25
CA GLU A 240 3.06 -50.04 29.96
C GLU A 240 4.41 -50.47 29.35
N ARG A 241 5.14 -49.56 28.69
CA ARG A 241 6.41 -49.88 27.98
C ARG A 241 7.68 -49.65 28.80
N GLY A 242 7.56 -49.16 30.04
CA GLY A 242 8.68 -49.11 30.99
C GLY A 242 9.93 -48.37 30.49
N PHE A 243 9.77 -47.31 29.68
CA PHE A 243 10.89 -46.54 29.13
C PHE A 243 11.19 -45.32 30.02
N ASP A 244 12.43 -45.20 30.45
CA ASP A 244 12.96 -44.19 31.38
C ASP A 244 12.74 -42.74 30.87
N SER A 245 12.31 -41.84 31.74
CA SER A 245 11.40 -40.73 31.40
C SER A 245 11.97 -39.32 31.60
N ASP A 246 13.17 -39.01 31.10
CA ASP A 246 13.77 -37.66 31.26
C ASP A 246 14.17 -36.97 29.93
N ALA A 247 13.67 -37.43 28.79
CA ALA A 247 13.82 -36.68 27.55
C ALA A 247 12.83 -35.49 27.51
N ALA A 248 13.31 -34.29 27.87
CA ALA A 248 12.57 -33.05 27.71
C ALA A 248 12.07 -32.91 26.27
N ILE A 249 10.81 -32.49 26.11
CA ILE A 249 10.23 -32.16 24.81
C ILE A 249 11.11 -31.05 24.20
N PRO A 250 11.74 -31.26 23.03
CA PRO A 250 12.64 -30.27 22.48
C PRO A 250 11.88 -28.98 22.17
N GLU A 251 12.40 -27.84 22.62
CA GLU A 251 11.84 -26.49 22.43
C GLU A 251 11.49 -26.16 20.96
N SER A 252 12.05 -26.91 20.00
CA SER A 252 11.68 -26.86 18.58
C SER A 252 10.22 -27.23 18.27
N GLU A 253 9.46 -27.80 19.24
CA GLU A 253 8.01 -28.04 19.11
C GLU A 253 7.15 -26.82 19.52
N PHE A 254 7.72 -25.76 20.13
CA PHE A 254 7.01 -24.49 20.32
C PHE A 254 7.04 -23.69 19.03
N VAL A 255 5.99 -23.83 18.22
CA VAL A 255 5.94 -23.16 16.92
C VAL A 255 5.42 -21.73 17.07
N ASP A 256 6.34 -20.76 17.11
CA ASP A 256 6.03 -19.39 16.66
C ASP A 256 5.82 -19.44 15.13
N GLU A 257 4.59 -19.72 14.69
CA GLU A 257 4.28 -19.94 13.27
C GLU A 257 4.45 -18.66 12.42
N HIS A 258 5.65 -18.49 11.84
CA HIS A 258 5.86 -17.63 10.68
C HIS A 258 5.66 -18.47 9.40
N ILE A 259 4.54 -18.29 8.72
CA ILE A 259 4.31 -18.88 7.39
C ILE A 259 5.21 -18.15 6.39
N GLN A 260 6.39 -18.72 6.09
CA GLN A 260 7.19 -18.30 4.95
C GLN A 260 6.69 -19.05 3.72
N VAL A 261 6.00 -18.33 2.83
CA VAL A 261 5.69 -18.83 1.48
C VAL A 261 6.99 -18.70 0.65
N PRO A 262 7.62 -19.81 0.23
CA PRO A 262 8.76 -19.73 -0.67
C PRO A 262 8.28 -19.19 -2.01
N LEU A 263 8.59 -17.92 -2.29
CA LEU A 263 8.46 -17.35 -3.63
C LEU A 263 9.60 -17.92 -4.47
N THR A 264 9.34 -19.00 -5.21
CA THR A 264 10.24 -19.45 -6.28
C THR A 264 10.35 -18.36 -7.32
N THR A 265 11.47 -17.64 -7.30
CA THR A 265 11.83 -16.70 -8.37
C THR A 265 12.62 -17.49 -9.40
N GLU A 266 11.96 -18.01 -10.41
CA GLU A 266 12.68 -18.53 -11.58
C GLU A 266 13.38 -17.36 -12.27
N GLN A 267 14.71 -17.38 -12.26
CA GLN A 267 15.51 -16.43 -13.01
C GLN A 267 15.47 -16.84 -14.48
N ILE A 268 14.53 -16.30 -15.23
CA ILE A 268 14.57 -16.38 -16.69
C ILE A 268 15.72 -15.49 -17.14
N LYS A 269 16.81 -16.09 -17.62
CA LYS A 269 17.85 -15.34 -18.33
C LYS A 269 17.20 -14.74 -19.57
N LEU A 270 17.17 -13.42 -19.63
CA LEU A 270 16.84 -12.72 -20.86
C LEU A 270 18.08 -12.82 -21.74
N GLU A 271 17.98 -13.59 -22.82
CA GLU A 271 19.02 -13.60 -23.84
C GLU A 271 19.01 -12.23 -24.53
N ASP A 272 20.19 -11.58 -24.58
CA ASP A 272 20.37 -10.30 -25.27
C ASP A 272 20.28 -10.54 -26.79
N GLU A 273 19.09 -10.38 -27.39
CA GLU A 273 18.86 -10.45 -28.85
C GLU A 273 19.49 -9.26 -29.64
N ASN A 274 20.58 -8.66 -29.15
CA ASN A 274 21.25 -7.53 -29.80
C ASN A 274 22.72 -7.83 -30.17
N LYS A 275 23.01 -9.04 -30.66
CA LYS A 275 24.33 -9.42 -31.19
C LYS A 275 24.33 -10.03 -32.59
N GLU A 276 23.33 -9.74 -33.40
CA GLU A 276 23.37 -10.03 -34.84
C GLU A 276 22.81 -8.83 -35.60
N ASN A 277 23.65 -7.81 -35.81
CA ASN A 277 23.57 -6.82 -36.90
C ASN A 277 24.82 -5.91 -36.87
N GLU A 278 26.01 -6.51 -36.70
CA GLU A 278 27.29 -5.88 -37.04
C GLU A 278 28.17 -6.93 -37.73
N GLU A 279 27.84 -7.22 -38.99
CA GLU A 279 28.80 -7.54 -40.07
C GLU A 279 28.32 -6.89 -41.37
#